data_AF-A0A7S4AGT7-F1
#
_entry.id   AF-A0A7S4AGT7-F1
#
_cell.length_a   1.000
_cell.length_b   1.000
_cell.length_c   1.000
_cell.angle_alpha   90.00
_cell.angle_beta   90.00
_cell.angle_gamma   90.00
#
_symmetry.space_group_name_H-M   'P 1'
#
loop_
_entity.id
_entity.type
_entity.pdbx_description
1 polymer ?
#
loop_
_entity_poly.entity_id
_entity_poly.type
_entity_poly.pdbx_seq_one_letter_code
_entity_poly.pdbx_strand_id
1 'polypeptide(L)'
;MRGFRRIILVYSGSSLVLLYFLGAISIYTSGVLAVGASTNRRRRQGYQYFSLLSQRQQPPRDPNPPPTIEDLEEQATINNEIIDVVLDQILGVNGGVIIDRYIPSRIWLWQQWYSSVFSNAMRNTCWKMMTSFGVCCVLRRTIFGDWKVWRHPSRYAHILQTKDPTAFAATLLQALDFFHAIWKNLLPLTTLVLTFFVAQAYNFWVSVYLLCRDIQGRLSDIELVLATHVGRNNLSHWTLNRPPPGRYRGAIGRRKDDVVVTSYTPDAEEFLKDVTHQLRAFHVLFWASQARRFRILLTDRGLSRLVAKGILTQREKESLDLQLGVPRTQKHWILLESVALKCKESQQQQGSSSRSRRPRRRRRAVLEGGNGLEQCLLDKICSLRTSCNRITNQIVGRMPLSYVQFVQILVDSFLFLAPISQYKELGIWAVLSTGILAIFYSGLLDLAYDFLDPLMDDKEYKGSGNNGDDHCAVYFDLSVLIRESTAAAHRWINAGSKLGR
;
A
#
# COMPACT_ATOMS: atom_id res chain seq x y z
N MET A 1 -10.99 31.56 -56.76
CA MET A 1 -11.11 30.11 -56.42
C MET A 1 -10.21 29.14 -57.22
N ARG A 2 -9.18 29.59 -57.97
CA ARG A 2 -8.20 28.67 -58.62
C ARG A 2 -6.81 28.64 -57.95
N GLY A 3 -6.53 29.55 -57.00
CA GLY A 3 -5.26 29.60 -56.26
C GLY A 3 -5.13 28.63 -55.08
N PHE A 4 -6.25 28.14 -54.52
CA PHE A 4 -6.23 27.30 -53.31
C PHE A 4 -5.91 25.81 -53.58
N ARG A 5 -6.08 25.34 -54.82
CA ARG A 5 -5.81 23.94 -55.20
C ARG A 5 -4.32 23.63 -55.43
N ARG A 6 -3.46 24.63 -55.65
CA ARG A 6 -2.01 24.40 -55.85
C ARG A 6 -1.22 24.32 -54.54
N ILE A 7 -1.76 24.83 -53.43
CA ILE A 7 -1.10 24.73 -52.11
C ILE A 7 -1.27 23.33 -51.51
N ILE A 8 -2.36 22.61 -51.81
CA ILE A 8 -2.61 21.27 -51.26
C ILE A 8 -1.77 20.17 -51.95
N LEU A 9 -1.39 20.34 -53.22
CA LEU A 9 -0.65 19.32 -53.96
C LEU A 9 0.86 19.30 -53.65
N VAL A 10 1.46 20.42 -53.24
CA VAL A 10 2.88 20.50 -52.86
C VAL A 10 3.13 19.99 -51.43
N TYR A 11 2.11 19.93 -50.57
CA TYR A 11 2.23 19.39 -49.21
C TYR A 11 1.96 17.87 -49.10
N SER A 12 1.49 17.22 -50.16
CA SER A 12 1.11 15.78 -50.09
C SER A 12 2.30 14.81 -49.93
N GLY A 13 3.50 15.17 -50.40
CA GLY A 13 4.69 14.33 -50.29
C GLY A 13 5.33 14.33 -48.89
N SER A 14 5.35 15.48 -48.21
CA SER A 14 6.00 15.63 -46.90
C SER A 14 5.13 15.10 -45.74
N SER A 15 3.79 15.15 -45.89
CA SER A 15 2.86 14.57 -44.91
C SER A 15 2.89 13.05 -44.87
N LEU A 16 3.19 12.39 -46.00
CA LEU A 16 3.30 10.93 -46.08
C LEU A 16 4.50 10.41 -45.29
N VAL A 17 5.64 11.10 -45.29
CA VAL A 17 6.82 10.68 -44.51
C VAL A 17 6.58 10.83 -43.01
N LEU A 18 5.91 11.93 -42.59
CA LEU A 18 5.54 12.12 -41.18
C LEU A 18 4.49 11.09 -40.72
N LEU A 19 3.54 10.72 -41.58
CA LEU A 19 2.56 9.65 -41.34
C LEU A 19 3.17 8.25 -41.36
N TYR A 20 4.21 7.99 -42.16
CA TYR A 20 4.96 6.73 -42.11
C TYR A 20 5.83 6.65 -40.84
N PHE A 21 6.42 7.75 -40.40
CA PHE A 21 7.19 7.80 -39.14
C PHE A 21 6.28 7.67 -37.92
N LEU A 22 5.15 8.39 -37.89
CA LEU A 22 4.13 8.26 -36.85
C LEU A 22 3.41 6.91 -36.92
N GLY A 23 3.21 6.35 -38.11
CA GLY A 23 2.62 5.03 -38.34
C GLY A 23 3.54 3.90 -37.87
N ALA A 24 4.85 3.97 -38.14
CA ALA A 24 5.82 2.99 -37.64
C ALA A 24 5.99 3.06 -36.11
N ILE A 25 5.91 4.25 -35.52
CA ILE A 25 5.91 4.44 -34.06
C ILE A 25 4.57 3.98 -33.45
N SER A 26 3.45 4.22 -34.12
CA SER A 26 2.12 3.76 -33.72
C SER A 26 2.00 2.22 -33.79
N ILE A 27 2.63 1.55 -34.76
CA ILE A 27 2.62 0.08 -34.84
C ILE A 27 3.38 -0.56 -33.66
N TYR A 28 4.41 0.09 -33.12
CA TYR A 28 5.11 -0.39 -31.92
C TYR A 28 4.36 -0.12 -30.61
N THR A 29 3.49 0.90 -30.56
CA THR A 29 2.67 1.21 -29.37
C THR A 29 1.25 0.64 -29.42
N SER A 30 0.73 0.27 -30.60
CA SER A 30 -0.65 -0.20 -30.80
C SER A 30 -0.83 -1.72 -30.76
N GLY A 31 0.22 -2.48 -30.42
CA GLY A 31 0.12 -3.92 -30.18
C GLY A 31 -0.76 -4.33 -28.97
N VAL A 32 -1.31 -3.35 -28.23
CA VAL A 32 -2.07 -3.58 -26.99
C VAL A 32 -3.53 -3.10 -27.06
N LEU A 33 -3.97 -2.38 -28.10
CA LEU A 33 -5.33 -1.81 -28.13
C LEU A 33 -5.98 -1.91 -29.51
N ALA A 34 -6.53 -3.08 -29.83
CA ALA A 34 -7.52 -3.21 -30.91
C ALA A 34 -8.51 -4.35 -30.62
N VAL A 35 -9.55 -4.05 -29.84
CA VAL A 35 -10.79 -4.85 -29.84
C VAL A 35 -11.98 -3.92 -30.08
N GLY A 36 -12.53 -4.03 -31.28
CA GLY A 36 -13.96 -4.03 -31.57
C GLY A 36 -14.75 -2.72 -31.39
N ALA A 37 -14.94 -1.98 -32.48
CA ALA A 37 -16.08 -1.07 -32.64
C ALA A 37 -16.86 -1.47 -33.90
N SER A 38 -17.85 -2.36 -33.73
CA SER A 38 -18.87 -2.67 -34.74
C SER A 38 -20.04 -1.70 -34.58
N THR A 39 -20.22 -0.83 -35.56
CA THR A 39 -21.35 0.10 -35.63
C THR A 39 -22.57 -0.63 -36.21
N ASN A 40 -23.63 -0.79 -35.41
CA ASN A 40 -24.93 -1.15 -35.95
C ASN A 40 -26.01 -0.16 -35.50
N ARG A 41 -26.55 0.53 -36.50
CA ARG A 41 -27.57 1.56 -36.42
C ARG A 41 -28.93 0.87 -36.61
N ARG A 42 -29.82 0.86 -35.61
CA ARG A 42 -31.27 0.71 -35.84
C ARG A 42 -32.10 1.35 -34.73
N ARG A 43 -32.96 2.28 -35.16
CA ARG A 43 -34.06 2.91 -34.39
C ARG A 43 -35.22 1.93 -34.24
N ARG A 44 -35.82 1.83 -33.04
CA ARG A 44 -37.27 2.05 -32.75
C ARG A 44 -37.64 1.76 -31.29
N GLN A 45 -38.24 2.79 -30.66
CA GLN A 45 -39.32 2.86 -29.65
C GLN A 45 -39.55 1.75 -28.60
N GLY A 46 -39.72 2.19 -27.34
CA GLY A 46 -40.66 1.57 -26.39
C GLY A 46 -40.19 1.52 -24.94
N TYR A 47 -40.66 2.46 -24.11
CA TYR A 47 -40.61 2.53 -22.65
C TYR A 47 -40.32 1.22 -21.87
N GLN A 48 -39.08 1.02 -21.40
CA GLN A 48 -38.72 0.17 -20.25
C GLN A 48 -37.41 0.68 -19.60
N TYR A 49 -37.45 1.84 -18.96
CA TYR A 49 -36.31 2.40 -18.22
C TYR A 49 -36.51 2.18 -16.72
N PHE A 50 -36.16 1.01 -16.18
CA PHE A 50 -35.56 0.91 -14.83
C PHE A 50 -35.11 -0.51 -14.44
N SER A 51 -35.54 -1.59 -15.11
CA SER A 51 -35.22 -2.97 -14.70
C SER A 51 -34.04 -3.63 -15.44
N LEU A 52 -33.56 -3.07 -16.55
CA LEU A 52 -32.47 -3.67 -17.36
C LEU A 52 -31.06 -3.14 -17.06
N LEU A 53 -30.92 -2.10 -16.23
CA LEU A 53 -29.61 -1.65 -15.74
C LEU A 53 -29.10 -2.46 -14.53
N SER A 54 -29.91 -3.40 -14.02
CA SER A 54 -29.48 -4.41 -13.03
C SER A 54 -28.96 -5.69 -13.69
N GLN A 55 -28.92 -5.77 -15.02
CA GLN A 55 -28.30 -6.88 -15.72
C GLN A 55 -26.78 -6.71 -15.55
N ARG A 56 -26.19 -7.49 -14.64
CA ARG A 56 -24.75 -7.61 -14.33
C ARG A 56 -23.89 -7.30 -15.57
N GLN A 57 -23.56 -6.03 -15.81
CA GLN A 57 -22.29 -5.74 -16.44
C GLN A 57 -21.29 -6.26 -15.42
N GLN A 58 -20.69 -7.42 -15.73
CA GLN A 58 -19.49 -7.82 -15.01
C GLN A 58 -18.61 -6.58 -15.01
N PRO A 59 -18.22 -6.06 -13.82
CA PRO A 59 -17.38 -4.88 -13.77
C PRO A 59 -16.20 -5.13 -14.73
N PRO A 60 -15.80 -4.12 -15.52
CA PRO A 60 -14.72 -4.28 -16.48
C PRO A 60 -13.59 -5.04 -15.79
N ARG A 61 -13.25 -6.23 -16.33
CA ARG A 61 -12.25 -7.11 -15.75
C ARG A 61 -11.00 -6.26 -15.52
N ASP A 62 -10.61 -6.13 -14.26
CA ASP A 62 -9.34 -5.53 -13.90
C ASP A 62 -8.27 -6.22 -14.76
N PRO A 63 -7.45 -5.49 -15.54
CA PRO A 63 -6.42 -6.11 -16.38
C PRO A 63 -5.43 -6.95 -15.57
N ASN A 64 -5.29 -6.68 -14.27
CA ASN A 64 -4.55 -7.51 -13.32
C ASN A 64 -5.44 -7.76 -12.09
N PRO A 65 -6.44 -8.67 -12.16
CA PRO A 65 -7.21 -8.95 -10.97
C PRO A 65 -6.26 -9.46 -9.89
N PRO A 66 -6.45 -9.07 -8.63
CA PRO A 66 -5.66 -9.64 -7.56
C PRO A 66 -5.73 -11.17 -7.67
N PRO A 67 -4.60 -11.89 -7.48
CA PRO A 67 -4.56 -13.33 -7.62
C PRO A 67 -5.67 -13.90 -6.76
N THR A 68 -6.43 -14.79 -7.38
CA THR A 68 -7.52 -15.44 -6.67
C THR A 68 -6.92 -16.24 -5.52
N ILE A 69 -7.73 -16.52 -4.51
CA ILE A 69 -7.25 -17.32 -3.39
C ILE A 69 -6.85 -18.72 -3.88
N GLU A 70 -7.44 -19.19 -4.98
CA GLU A 70 -7.08 -20.43 -5.67
C GLU A 70 -5.67 -20.36 -6.27
N ASP A 71 -5.31 -19.27 -6.96
CA ASP A 71 -3.95 -19.06 -7.48
C ASP A 71 -2.91 -19.01 -6.34
N LEU A 72 -3.28 -18.37 -5.23
CA LEU A 72 -2.44 -18.31 -4.03
C LEU A 72 -2.36 -19.66 -3.30
N GLU A 73 -3.40 -20.48 -3.36
CA GLU A 73 -3.38 -21.85 -2.84
C GLU A 73 -2.43 -22.71 -3.65
N GLU A 74 -2.45 -22.61 -4.97
CA GLU A 74 -1.48 -23.30 -5.83
C GLU A 74 -0.05 -22.88 -5.49
N GLN A 75 0.22 -21.57 -5.38
CA GLN A 75 1.53 -21.06 -4.95
C GLN A 75 1.92 -21.52 -3.53
N ALA A 76 0.97 -21.52 -2.60
CA ALA A 76 1.18 -21.98 -1.23
C ALA A 76 1.47 -23.49 -1.16
N THR A 77 0.93 -24.28 -2.09
CA THR A 77 1.19 -25.73 -2.11
C THR A 77 2.66 -26.03 -2.37
N ILE A 78 3.26 -25.26 -3.28
CA ILE A 78 4.64 -25.37 -3.71
C ILE A 78 5.58 -24.74 -2.66
N ASN A 79 5.20 -23.60 -2.07
CA ASN A 79 6.12 -22.76 -1.29
C ASN A 79 5.70 -22.58 0.19
N ASN A 80 5.83 -23.63 1.00
CA ASN A 80 5.72 -23.50 2.47
C ASN A 80 6.64 -22.44 3.05
N GLU A 81 7.83 -22.30 2.47
CA GLU A 81 8.87 -21.38 2.92
C GLU A 81 8.39 -19.93 2.87
N ILE A 82 7.58 -19.55 1.89
CA ILE A 82 7.04 -18.19 1.80
C ILE A 82 6.10 -17.89 2.96
N ILE A 83 5.24 -18.85 3.33
CA ILE A 83 4.34 -18.70 4.48
C ILE A 83 5.16 -18.55 5.76
N ASP A 84 6.17 -19.40 5.94
CA ASP A 84 7.03 -19.35 7.13
C ASP A 84 7.83 -18.04 7.19
N VAL A 85 8.35 -17.51 6.07
CA VAL A 85 9.02 -16.21 6.00
C VAL A 85 8.07 -15.06 6.39
N VAL A 86 6.84 -15.06 5.87
CA VAL A 86 5.83 -14.05 6.23
C VAL A 86 5.48 -14.14 7.72
N LEU A 87 5.31 -15.36 8.24
CA LEU A 87 5.02 -15.58 9.66
C LEU A 87 6.20 -15.17 10.54
N ASP A 88 7.42 -15.48 10.15
CA ASP A 88 8.62 -15.12 10.90
C ASP A 88 8.86 -13.61 10.87
N GLN A 89 8.45 -12.90 9.82
CA GLN A 89 8.41 -11.43 9.82
C GLN A 89 7.38 -10.88 10.82
N ILE A 90 6.18 -11.49 10.89
CA ILE A 90 5.11 -11.10 11.82
C ILE A 90 5.44 -11.47 13.28
N LEU A 91 6.14 -12.58 13.50
CA LEU A 91 6.50 -13.10 14.82
C LEU A 91 7.86 -12.58 15.30
N GLY A 92 8.70 -12.13 14.37
CA GLY A 92 10.12 -11.90 14.60
C GLY A 92 10.41 -10.92 15.73
N VAL A 93 11.45 -11.22 16.50
CA VAL A 93 11.90 -10.40 17.65
C VAL A 93 12.64 -9.13 17.21
N ASN A 94 13.06 -9.06 15.95
CA ASN A 94 13.89 -7.98 15.45
C ASN A 94 13.13 -6.64 15.48
N GLY A 95 13.60 -5.69 16.29
CA GLY A 95 13.06 -4.32 16.26
C GLY A 95 13.15 -3.76 14.84
N GLY A 96 12.00 -3.54 14.22
CA GLY A 96 11.89 -2.86 12.93
C GLY A 96 11.28 -1.48 13.12
N VAL A 97 11.37 -0.65 12.09
CA VAL A 97 10.65 0.62 12.02
C VAL A 97 9.59 0.48 10.92
N ILE A 98 8.38 0.98 11.16
CA ILE A 98 7.29 0.89 10.16
C ILE A 98 7.64 1.65 8.88
N ILE A 99 8.37 2.75 9.02
CA ILE A 99 8.91 3.56 7.93
C ILE A 99 10.38 3.81 8.26
N ASP A 100 11.27 3.52 7.31
CA ASP A 100 12.69 3.78 7.49
C ASP A 100 12.95 5.26 7.75
N ARG A 101 13.75 5.55 8.78
CA ARG A 101 14.11 6.93 9.12
C ARG A 101 15.18 7.41 8.15
N TYR A 102 14.91 8.52 7.46
CA TYR A 102 15.94 9.16 6.64
C TYR A 102 16.97 9.87 7.52
N ILE A 103 18.23 9.85 7.09
CA ILE A 103 19.29 10.67 7.66
C ILE A 103 19.32 11.99 6.88
N PRO A 104 19.19 13.17 7.51
CA PRO A 104 19.08 14.46 6.81
C PRO A 104 20.37 14.94 6.12
N SER A 105 21.33 14.04 5.86
CA SER A 105 22.57 14.35 5.16
C SER A 105 22.36 14.31 3.65
N ARG A 106 22.70 15.42 2.97
CA ARG A 106 22.61 15.52 1.50
C ARG A 106 23.43 14.42 0.82
N ILE A 107 24.69 14.23 1.25
CA ILE A 107 25.60 13.23 0.65
C ILE A 107 25.03 11.83 0.83
N TRP A 108 24.48 11.54 2.01
CA TRP A 108 23.86 10.25 2.29
C TRP A 108 22.65 10.02 1.37
N LEU A 109 21.77 11.02 1.21
CA LEU A 109 20.60 10.93 0.32
C LEU A 109 21.00 10.69 -1.14
N TRP A 110 22.09 11.31 -1.61
CA TRP A 110 22.62 11.07 -2.96
C TRP A 110 23.27 9.70 -3.13
N GLN A 111 23.75 9.08 -2.05
CA GLN A 111 24.35 7.75 -2.05
C GLN A 111 23.31 6.63 -1.91
N GLN A 112 22.08 6.94 -1.49
CA GLN A 112 21.03 5.93 -1.37
C GLN A 112 20.55 5.51 -2.76
N TRP A 113 20.87 4.26 -3.13
CA TRP A 113 20.39 3.64 -4.36
C TRP A 113 19.01 3.02 -4.15
N TYR A 114 18.88 2.17 -3.13
CA TYR A 114 17.63 1.46 -2.86
C TYR A 114 16.52 2.43 -2.48
N SER A 115 15.32 2.17 -3.00
CA SER A 115 14.12 3.00 -2.72
C SER A 115 14.23 4.46 -3.15
N SER A 116 15.25 4.78 -3.96
CA SER A 116 15.42 6.11 -4.48
C SER A 116 14.65 6.27 -5.77
N VAL A 117 14.28 7.52 -6.06
CA VAL A 117 13.75 7.95 -7.35
C VAL A 117 14.67 7.50 -8.49
N PHE A 118 15.99 7.46 -8.25
CA PHE A 118 16.96 7.00 -9.24
C PHE A 118 16.81 5.53 -9.58
N SER A 119 16.68 4.64 -8.58
CA SER A 119 16.59 3.19 -8.83
C SER A 119 15.39 2.82 -9.71
N ASN A 120 14.23 3.42 -9.45
CA ASN A 120 13.01 3.18 -10.22
C ASN A 120 13.11 3.81 -11.62
N ALA A 121 13.56 5.07 -11.70
CA ALA A 121 13.59 5.81 -12.96
C ALA A 121 14.76 5.44 -13.89
N MET A 122 15.84 4.83 -13.39
CA MET A 122 17.08 4.64 -14.17
C MET A 122 16.85 3.79 -15.42
N ARG A 123 16.11 2.67 -15.28
CA ARG A 123 15.82 1.79 -16.42
C ARG A 123 15.06 2.53 -17.52
N ASN A 124 14.03 3.30 -17.13
CA ASN A 124 13.23 4.09 -18.07
C ASN A 124 14.07 5.22 -18.70
N THR A 125 14.90 5.88 -17.88
CA THR A 125 15.83 6.92 -18.32
C THR A 125 16.80 6.39 -19.38
N CYS A 126 17.44 5.25 -19.15
CA CYS A 126 18.35 4.63 -20.13
C CYS A 126 17.62 4.35 -21.45
N TRP A 127 16.42 3.80 -21.40
CA TRP A 127 15.60 3.60 -22.61
C TRP A 127 15.28 4.90 -23.33
N LYS A 128 14.87 5.95 -22.61
CA LYS A 128 14.57 7.27 -23.18
C LYS A 128 15.81 7.95 -23.78
N MET A 129 16.99 7.76 -23.17
CA MET A 129 18.26 8.24 -23.73
C MET A 129 18.65 7.47 -25.00
N MET A 130 18.47 6.16 -25.03
CA MET A 130 18.75 5.35 -26.22
C MET A 130 17.83 5.73 -27.40
N THR A 131 16.53 5.90 -27.14
CA THR A 131 15.59 6.32 -28.19
C THR A 131 15.88 7.75 -28.65
N SER A 132 16.17 8.66 -27.72
CA SER A 132 16.63 10.02 -28.01
C SER A 132 17.87 10.02 -28.91
N PHE A 133 18.88 9.21 -28.59
CA PHE A 133 20.10 9.08 -29.40
C PHE A 133 19.77 8.60 -30.82
N GLY A 134 18.92 7.59 -30.96
CA GLY A 134 18.43 7.12 -32.25
C GLY A 134 17.75 8.23 -33.07
N VAL A 135 16.85 9.00 -32.44
CA VAL A 135 16.15 10.14 -33.06
C VAL A 135 17.15 11.21 -33.51
N CYS A 136 18.11 11.60 -32.67
CA CYS A 136 19.14 12.58 -33.01
C CYS A 136 20.01 12.11 -34.19
N CYS A 137 20.36 10.83 -34.25
CA CYS A 137 21.11 10.23 -35.36
C CYS A 137 20.32 10.29 -36.68
N VAL A 138 19.03 9.95 -36.65
CA VAL A 138 18.16 10.02 -37.83
C VAL A 138 18.00 11.47 -38.28
N LEU A 139 17.69 12.40 -37.38
CA LEU A 139 17.56 13.83 -37.70
C LEU A 139 18.86 14.40 -38.31
N ARG A 140 20.02 13.98 -37.79
CA ARG A 140 21.34 14.36 -38.32
C ARG A 140 21.49 13.90 -39.77
N ARG A 141 21.23 12.61 -40.01
CA ARG A 141 21.35 12.00 -41.34
C ARG A 141 20.40 12.65 -42.34
N THR A 142 19.17 12.98 -41.93
CA THR A 142 18.17 13.57 -42.82
C THR A 142 18.42 15.05 -43.13
N ILE A 143 18.93 15.84 -42.17
CA ILE A 143 19.14 17.28 -42.36
C ILE A 143 20.49 17.57 -43.04
N PHE A 144 21.56 16.90 -42.60
CA PHE A 144 22.93 17.22 -43.03
C PHE A 144 23.53 16.18 -43.98
N GLY A 145 22.88 15.03 -44.16
CA GLY A 145 23.41 13.95 -44.99
C GLY A 145 24.61 13.22 -44.36
N ASP A 146 25.03 13.54 -43.14
CA ASP A 146 26.17 12.92 -42.46
C ASP A 146 25.79 12.21 -41.16
N TRP A 147 26.70 11.37 -40.64
CA TRP A 147 26.59 10.68 -39.36
C TRP A 147 27.51 11.29 -38.29
N LYS A 148 27.98 12.53 -38.49
CA LYS A 148 28.91 13.20 -37.56
C LYS A 148 28.15 13.85 -36.40
N VAL A 149 27.49 13.02 -35.59
CA VAL A 149 26.55 13.41 -34.53
C VAL A 149 27.19 14.34 -33.48
N TRP A 150 28.49 14.21 -33.23
CA TRP A 150 29.24 15.04 -32.27
C TRP A 150 29.45 16.50 -32.71
N ARG A 151 29.19 16.84 -33.97
CA ARG A 151 29.36 18.22 -34.45
C ARG A 151 28.10 19.04 -34.21
N HIS A 152 28.23 20.09 -33.40
CA HIS A 152 27.12 20.97 -33.06
C HIS A 152 26.40 21.54 -34.31
N PRO A 153 25.05 21.54 -34.36
CA PRO A 153 24.29 22.01 -35.52
C PRO A 153 24.54 23.48 -35.89
N SER A 154 24.80 24.36 -34.91
CA SER A 154 25.00 25.81 -35.16
C SER A 154 26.13 26.11 -36.15
N ARG A 155 27.17 25.28 -36.21
CA ARG A 155 28.26 25.44 -37.18
C ARG A 155 27.80 25.28 -38.63
N TYR A 156 26.62 24.71 -38.90
CA TYR A 156 26.11 24.48 -40.24
C TYR A 156 24.98 25.43 -40.65
N ALA A 157 24.55 26.34 -39.75
CA ALA A 157 23.50 27.30 -40.05
C ALA A 157 23.85 28.20 -41.26
N HIS A 158 25.14 28.54 -41.43
CA HIS A 158 25.61 29.30 -42.58
C HIS A 158 25.61 28.48 -43.89
N ILE A 159 25.83 27.16 -43.82
CA ILE A 159 25.83 26.28 -45.00
C ILE A 159 24.40 26.06 -45.51
N LEU A 160 23.42 26.05 -44.59
CA LEU A 160 22.00 26.00 -44.94
C LEU A 160 21.51 27.30 -45.60
N GLN A 161 22.22 28.42 -45.45
CA GLN A 161 21.89 29.68 -46.10
C GLN A 161 22.52 29.83 -47.51
N THR A 162 23.62 29.14 -47.80
CA THR A 162 24.39 29.35 -49.03
C THR A 162 24.14 28.32 -50.12
N LYS A 163 23.50 27.20 -49.79
CA LYS A 163 23.25 26.10 -50.72
C LYS A 163 21.79 25.70 -50.62
N ASP A 164 21.03 25.83 -51.72
CA ASP A 164 19.59 25.53 -51.80
C ASP A 164 19.25 24.27 -50.99
N PRO A 165 18.74 24.42 -49.75
CA PRO A 165 18.47 23.27 -48.91
C PRO A 165 17.37 22.48 -49.63
N THR A 166 17.54 21.15 -49.70
CA THR A 166 16.48 20.30 -50.23
C THR A 166 15.16 20.67 -49.56
N ALA A 167 14.09 20.87 -50.34
CA ALA A 167 12.81 21.36 -49.81
C ALA A 167 12.34 20.59 -48.56
N PHE A 168 12.66 19.30 -48.49
CA PHE A 168 12.44 18.44 -47.34
C PHE A 168 13.13 18.90 -46.05
N ALA A 169 14.42 19.28 -46.10
CA ALA A 169 15.16 19.74 -44.93
C ALA A 169 14.57 21.04 -44.36
N ALA A 170 14.12 21.94 -45.24
CA ALA A 170 13.44 23.17 -44.83
C ALA A 170 12.11 22.87 -44.12
N THR A 171 11.30 21.95 -44.66
CA THR A 171 10.05 21.51 -44.01
C THR A 171 10.31 20.84 -42.66
N LEU A 172 11.35 20.01 -42.55
CA LEU A 172 11.70 19.34 -41.31
C LEU A 172 12.15 20.34 -40.23
N LEU A 173 12.97 21.33 -40.59
CA LEU A 173 13.37 22.39 -39.67
C LEU A 173 12.17 23.20 -39.16
N GLN A 174 11.22 23.51 -40.05
CA GLN A 174 9.97 24.17 -39.65
C GLN A 174 9.14 23.28 -38.71
N ALA A 175 9.09 21.96 -38.96
CA ALA A 175 8.41 21.03 -38.06
C ALA A 175 9.10 20.97 -36.68
N LEU A 176 10.43 20.99 -36.61
CA LEU A 176 11.17 21.04 -35.34
C LEU A 176 10.83 22.31 -34.54
N ASP A 177 10.71 23.46 -35.20
CA ASP A 177 10.29 24.72 -34.54
C ASP A 177 8.86 24.63 -33.98
N PHE A 178 7.96 23.98 -34.72
CA PHE A 178 6.61 23.72 -34.25
C PHE A 178 6.59 22.78 -33.02
N PHE A 179 7.33 21.67 -33.07
CA PHE A 179 7.45 20.75 -31.93
C PHE A 179 8.12 21.42 -30.73
N HIS A 180 9.09 22.30 -30.95
CA HIS A 180 9.70 23.09 -29.89
C HIS A 180 8.66 23.99 -29.20
N ALA A 181 7.82 24.69 -29.96
CA ALA A 181 6.75 25.51 -29.40
C ALA A 181 5.74 24.68 -28.58
N ILE A 182 5.32 23.51 -29.09
CA ILE A 182 4.44 22.59 -28.36
C ILE A 182 5.09 22.11 -27.06
N TRP A 183 6.34 21.63 -27.15
CA TRP A 183 7.08 21.11 -26.00
C TRP A 183 7.26 22.18 -24.92
N LYS A 184 7.57 23.42 -25.31
CA LYS A 184 7.70 24.56 -24.40
C LYS A 184 6.40 24.89 -23.68
N ASN A 185 5.25 24.71 -24.33
CA ASN A 185 3.93 24.88 -23.70
C ASN A 185 3.54 23.68 -22.82
N LEU A 186 3.96 22.46 -23.18
CA LEU A 186 3.72 21.25 -22.38
C LEU A 186 4.53 21.23 -21.08
N LEU A 187 5.73 21.81 -21.06
CA LEU A 187 6.61 21.83 -19.89
C LEU A 187 5.91 22.39 -18.62
N PRO A 188 5.38 23.63 -18.60
CA PRO A 188 4.73 24.17 -17.41
C PRO A 188 3.44 23.41 -17.06
N LEU A 189 2.66 22.97 -18.06
CA LEU A 189 1.44 22.19 -17.83
C LEU A 189 1.74 20.85 -17.15
N THR A 190 2.72 20.12 -17.67
CA THR A 190 3.17 18.83 -17.13
C THR A 190 3.72 19.00 -15.72
N THR A 191 4.55 20.03 -15.51
CA THR A 191 5.09 20.35 -14.16
C THR A 191 3.97 20.59 -13.16
N LEU A 192 2.98 21.42 -13.53
CA LEU A 192 1.88 21.79 -12.66
C LEU A 192 1.01 20.57 -12.30
N VAL A 193 0.56 19.83 -13.32
CA VAL A 193 -0.29 18.65 -13.15
C VAL A 193 0.44 17.57 -12.35
N LEU A 194 1.70 17.28 -12.66
CA LEU A 194 2.49 16.29 -11.94
C LEU A 194 2.73 16.69 -10.48
N THR A 195 2.99 17.97 -10.20
CA THR A 195 3.17 18.45 -8.81
C THR A 195 1.89 18.26 -7.99
N PHE A 196 0.72 18.61 -8.54
CA PHE A 196 -0.56 18.38 -7.87
C PHE A 196 -0.84 16.88 -7.69
N PHE A 197 -0.53 16.07 -8.69
CA PHE A 197 -0.69 14.62 -8.63
C PHE A 197 0.16 14.00 -7.50
N VAL A 198 1.46 14.33 -7.45
CA VAL A 198 2.38 13.87 -6.40
C VAL A 198 1.91 14.32 -5.02
N ALA A 199 1.48 15.57 -4.87
CA ALA A 199 0.99 16.10 -3.60
C ALA A 199 -0.27 15.34 -3.11
N GLN A 200 -1.21 15.05 -4.01
CA GLN A 200 -2.41 14.30 -3.66
C GLN A 200 -2.09 12.83 -3.34
N ALA A 201 -1.18 12.21 -4.08
CA ALA A 201 -0.70 10.86 -3.79
C ALA A 201 -0.03 10.80 -2.41
N TYR A 202 0.84 11.76 -2.07
CA TYR A 202 1.46 11.84 -0.75
C TYR A 202 0.43 12.03 0.38
N ASN A 203 -0.55 12.92 0.20
CA ASN A 203 -1.62 13.10 1.19
C ASN A 203 -2.43 11.82 1.41
N PHE A 204 -2.70 11.08 0.33
CA PHE A 204 -3.33 9.76 0.41
C PHE A 204 -2.48 8.79 1.22
N TRP A 205 -1.18 8.67 0.91
CA TRP A 205 -0.25 7.82 1.63
C TRP A 205 -0.21 8.14 3.14
N VAL A 206 -0.10 9.43 3.51
CA VAL A 206 -0.14 9.88 4.91
C VAL A 206 -1.47 9.52 5.57
N SER A 207 -2.58 9.69 4.86
CA SER A 207 -3.90 9.33 5.39
C SER A 207 -4.00 7.84 5.72
N VAL A 208 -3.53 6.97 4.82
CA VAL A 208 -3.49 5.52 5.06
C VAL A 208 -2.58 5.20 6.24
N TYR A 209 -1.39 5.80 6.33
CA TYR A 209 -0.49 5.62 7.49
C TYR A 209 -1.19 5.94 8.83
N LEU A 210 -1.87 7.08 8.89
CA LEU A 210 -2.58 7.52 10.10
C LEU A 210 -3.73 6.57 10.45
N LEU A 211 -4.43 6.02 9.47
CA LEU A 211 -5.46 5.00 9.70
C LEU A 211 -4.86 3.69 10.23
N CYS A 212 -3.71 3.26 9.72
CA CYS A 212 -2.99 2.11 10.27
C CYS A 212 -2.65 2.32 11.76
N ARG A 213 -2.18 3.53 12.11
CA ARG A 213 -1.87 3.90 13.50
C ARG A 213 -3.12 4.01 14.38
N ASP A 214 -4.23 4.53 13.86
CA ASP A 214 -5.50 4.58 14.58
C ASP A 214 -5.98 3.16 14.92
N ILE A 215 -5.93 2.21 13.98
CA ILE A 215 -6.28 0.80 14.23
C ILE A 215 -5.44 0.22 15.38
N GLN A 216 -4.12 0.42 15.35
CA GLN A 216 -3.21 -0.01 16.43
C GLN A 216 -3.57 0.64 17.78
N GLY A 217 -3.89 1.94 17.77
CA GLY A 217 -4.34 2.67 18.96
C GLY A 217 -5.64 2.11 19.52
N ARG A 218 -6.63 1.78 18.66
CA ARG A 218 -7.91 1.19 19.09
C ARG A 218 -7.76 -0.21 19.67
N LEU A 219 -6.86 -1.03 19.13
CA LEU A 219 -6.53 -2.33 19.74
C LEU A 219 -5.95 -2.13 21.14
N SER A 220 -4.98 -1.22 21.29
CA SER A 220 -4.37 -0.88 22.57
C SER A 220 -5.40 -0.32 23.58
N ASP A 221 -6.37 0.48 23.13
CA ASP A 221 -7.46 1.01 23.97
C ASP A 221 -8.28 -0.13 24.59
N ILE A 222 -8.67 -1.13 23.79
CA ILE A 222 -9.45 -2.29 24.25
C ILE A 222 -8.66 -3.05 25.32
N GLU A 223 -7.39 -3.34 25.06
CA GLU A 223 -6.53 -4.08 25.97
C GLU A 223 -6.27 -3.33 27.28
N LEU A 224 -6.08 -2.02 27.23
CA LEU A 224 -5.97 -1.18 28.43
C LEU A 224 -7.24 -1.23 29.29
N VAL A 225 -8.42 -1.10 28.67
CA VAL A 225 -9.70 -1.17 29.40
C VAL A 225 -9.87 -2.54 30.05
N LEU A 226 -9.55 -3.63 29.34
CA LEU A 226 -9.61 -4.98 29.91
C LEU A 226 -8.61 -5.17 31.05
N ALA A 227 -7.34 -4.82 30.85
CA ALA A 227 -6.28 -4.98 31.85
C ALA A 227 -6.53 -4.19 33.15
N THR A 228 -7.29 -3.08 33.08
CA THR A 228 -7.65 -2.27 34.24
C THR A 228 -8.87 -2.82 34.99
N HIS A 229 -9.82 -3.47 34.31
CA HIS A 229 -11.10 -3.91 34.88
C HIS A 229 -11.16 -5.40 35.23
N VAL A 230 -10.18 -6.22 34.85
CA VAL A 230 -10.17 -7.63 35.28
C VAL A 230 -9.96 -7.80 36.80
N GLY A 231 -10.51 -8.89 37.33
CA GLY A 231 -10.49 -9.23 38.75
C GLY A 231 -9.09 -9.47 39.30
N ARG A 232 -8.84 -8.95 40.50
CA ARG A 232 -7.53 -9.00 41.16
C ARG A 232 -7.59 -9.76 42.48
N ASN A 233 -6.49 -10.45 42.77
CA ASN A 233 -6.25 -11.01 44.10
C ASN A 233 -5.90 -9.87 45.04
N ASN A 234 -6.91 -9.35 45.75
CA ASN A 234 -6.68 -8.56 46.95
C ASN A 234 -6.19 -9.51 48.04
N LEU A 235 -4.89 -9.85 47.99
CA LEU A 235 -4.17 -10.37 49.15
C LEU A 235 -4.10 -9.24 50.18
N SER A 236 -5.23 -8.96 50.81
CA SER A 236 -5.26 -8.09 51.98
C SER A 236 -4.33 -8.75 53.00
N HIS A 237 -3.32 -7.99 53.43
CA HIS A 237 -2.23 -8.26 54.38
C HIS A 237 -2.58 -9.13 55.62
N TRP A 238 -3.86 -9.37 55.90
CA TRP A 238 -4.37 -10.13 57.04
C TRP A 238 -3.85 -11.57 57.21
N THR A 239 -3.36 -12.25 56.17
CA THR A 239 -2.79 -13.61 56.33
C THR A 239 -1.31 -13.62 56.76
N LEU A 240 -0.58 -12.50 56.70
CA LEU A 240 0.79 -12.39 57.21
C LEU A 240 0.86 -11.97 58.69
N ASN A 241 -0.25 -11.53 59.28
CA ASN A 241 -0.34 -11.09 60.67
C ASN A 241 -0.88 -12.16 61.64
N ARG A 242 -0.98 -13.44 61.23
CA ARG A 242 -0.95 -14.52 62.22
C ARG A 242 0.50 -14.93 62.41
N PRO A 243 1.23 -14.37 63.39
CA PRO A 243 2.45 -15.02 63.83
C PRO A 243 2.09 -16.48 64.17
N PRO A 244 2.91 -17.47 63.78
CA PRO A 244 2.74 -18.81 64.30
C PRO A 244 2.61 -18.70 65.83
N PRO A 245 1.62 -19.37 66.46
CA PRO A 245 1.43 -19.26 67.89
C PRO A 245 2.69 -19.72 68.61
N GLY A 246 3.42 -18.75 69.16
CA GLY A 246 4.60 -18.96 70.00
C GLY A 246 5.94 -18.73 69.30
N ARG A 247 6.47 -17.49 69.32
CA ARG A 247 7.83 -17.17 69.83
C ARG A 247 8.25 -15.70 69.57
N TYR A 248 8.63 -15.06 70.68
CA TYR A 248 9.60 -13.97 70.85
C TYR A 248 9.30 -12.52 70.40
N ARG A 249 8.83 -11.77 71.40
CA ARG A 249 9.33 -10.49 71.92
C ARG A 249 10.75 -10.09 71.45
N GLY A 250 10.87 -8.92 70.82
CA GLY A 250 12.09 -8.10 70.87
C GLY A 250 12.84 -7.87 69.57
N ALA A 251 12.23 -7.25 68.56
CA ALA A 251 12.98 -6.58 67.49
C ALA A 251 12.17 -5.41 66.91
N ILE A 252 12.41 -4.20 67.41
CA ILE A 252 11.95 -2.94 66.82
C ILE A 252 12.86 -2.66 65.62
N GLY A 253 12.66 -3.41 64.54
CA GLY A 253 13.39 -3.25 63.28
C GLY A 253 12.50 -2.53 62.26
N ARG A 254 12.97 -1.40 61.74
CA ARG A 254 12.36 -0.59 60.68
C ARG A 254 11.64 -1.45 59.64
N ARG A 255 10.31 -1.33 59.61
CA ARG A 255 9.42 -1.95 58.62
C ARG A 255 9.64 -1.24 57.28
N LYS A 256 10.48 -1.84 56.44
CA LYS A 256 10.85 -1.35 55.11
C LYS A 256 9.76 -1.80 54.14
N ASP A 257 8.85 -0.88 53.82
CA ASP A 257 7.95 -0.87 52.66
C ASP A 257 7.40 -2.25 52.23
N ASP A 258 6.34 -2.72 52.92
CA ASP A 258 5.52 -3.84 52.45
C ASP A 258 4.78 -3.40 51.17
N VAL A 259 5.44 -3.48 50.01
CA VAL A 259 4.82 -3.25 48.70
C VAL A 259 3.74 -4.30 48.49
N VAL A 260 2.48 -3.90 48.57
CA VAL A 260 1.34 -4.77 48.26
C VAL A 260 1.37 -5.09 46.77
N VAL A 261 1.91 -6.26 46.43
CA VAL A 261 1.88 -6.77 45.06
C VAL A 261 0.47 -7.30 44.80
N THR A 262 -0.35 -6.52 44.11
CA THR A 262 -1.60 -7.03 43.54
C THR A 262 -1.25 -7.90 42.35
N SER A 263 -1.94 -9.02 42.19
CA SER A 263 -1.81 -9.88 41.01
C SER A 263 -3.20 -10.14 40.44
N TYR A 264 -3.27 -10.45 39.15
CA TYR A 264 -4.52 -10.92 38.57
C TYR A 264 -4.96 -12.22 39.22
N THR A 265 -6.27 -12.44 39.28
CA THR A 265 -6.78 -13.79 39.55
C THR A 265 -6.36 -14.72 38.41
N PRO A 266 -6.15 -16.03 38.63
CA PRO A 266 -5.78 -16.97 37.56
C PRO A 266 -6.76 -16.92 36.38
N ASP A 267 -8.07 -16.87 36.67
CA ASP A 267 -9.13 -16.77 35.66
C ASP A 267 -9.05 -15.46 34.85
N ALA A 268 -8.70 -14.34 35.49
CA ALA A 268 -8.48 -13.04 34.84
C ALA A 268 -7.24 -13.04 33.94
N GLU A 269 -6.15 -13.63 34.39
CA GLU A 269 -4.92 -13.73 33.61
C GLU A 269 -5.13 -14.60 32.37
N GLU A 270 -5.83 -15.74 32.52
CA GLU A 270 -6.20 -16.61 31.41
C GLU A 270 -7.11 -15.88 30.41
N PHE A 271 -8.14 -15.17 30.89
CA PHE A 271 -9.03 -14.36 30.06
C PHE A 271 -8.28 -13.26 29.28
N LEU A 272 -7.38 -12.52 29.92
CA LEU A 272 -6.58 -11.50 29.23
C LEU A 272 -5.69 -12.11 28.14
N LYS A 273 -5.03 -13.24 28.43
CA LYS A 273 -4.20 -13.94 27.45
C LYS A 273 -5.02 -14.40 26.24
N ASP A 274 -6.20 -14.95 26.49
CA ASP A 274 -7.12 -15.43 25.46
C ASP A 274 -7.67 -14.29 24.59
N VAL A 275 -8.12 -13.18 25.19
CA VAL A 275 -8.60 -12.02 24.42
C VAL A 275 -7.47 -11.35 23.63
N THR A 276 -6.29 -11.14 24.22
CA THR A 276 -5.12 -10.60 23.51
C THR A 276 -4.69 -11.51 22.36
N HIS A 277 -4.73 -12.83 22.56
CA HIS A 277 -4.46 -13.80 21.50
C HIS A 277 -5.44 -13.64 20.33
N GLN A 278 -6.74 -13.53 20.61
CA GLN A 278 -7.76 -13.30 19.58
C GLN A 278 -7.63 -11.96 18.86
N LEU A 279 -7.34 -10.88 19.58
CA LEU A 279 -7.12 -9.56 18.99
C LEU A 279 -5.88 -9.55 18.09
N ARG A 280 -4.83 -10.28 18.47
CA ARG A 280 -3.64 -10.47 17.63
C ARG A 280 -3.98 -11.25 16.36
N ALA A 281 -4.70 -12.37 16.48
CA ALA A 281 -5.13 -13.16 15.32
C ALA A 281 -6.04 -12.34 14.39
N PHE A 282 -6.98 -11.57 14.95
CA PHE A 282 -7.79 -10.60 14.23
C PHE A 282 -6.92 -9.62 13.43
N HIS A 283 -5.91 -9.02 14.08
CA HIS A 283 -5.05 -8.01 13.46
C HIS A 283 -4.24 -8.59 12.30
N VAL A 284 -3.70 -9.81 12.45
CA VAL A 284 -3.00 -10.53 11.38
C VAL A 284 -3.94 -10.81 10.20
N LEU A 285 -5.11 -11.41 10.45
CA LEU A 285 -6.05 -11.75 9.39
C LEU A 285 -6.66 -10.51 8.73
N PHE A 286 -6.81 -9.41 9.47
CA PHE A 286 -7.21 -8.12 8.92
C PHE A 286 -6.19 -7.64 7.89
N TRP A 287 -4.90 -7.54 8.24
CA TRP A 287 -3.88 -7.13 7.27
C TRP A 287 -3.70 -8.13 6.14
N ALA A 288 -3.89 -9.42 6.37
CA ALA A 288 -3.95 -10.44 5.32
C ALA A 288 -5.11 -10.24 4.32
N SER A 289 -6.20 -9.60 4.75
CA SER A 289 -7.30 -9.23 3.85
C SER A 289 -7.00 -8.01 3.00
N GLN A 290 -6.22 -7.07 3.53
CA GLN A 290 -5.92 -5.77 2.91
C GLN A 290 -4.67 -5.77 2.05
N ALA A 291 -3.64 -6.55 2.42
CA ALA A 291 -2.34 -6.53 1.75
C ALA A 291 -2.05 -7.87 1.07
N ARG A 292 -1.77 -7.83 -0.23
CA ARG A 292 -1.51 -9.02 -1.06
C ARG A 292 -0.37 -9.89 -0.51
N ARG A 293 0.71 -9.29 0.00
CA ARG A 293 1.85 -10.00 0.64
C ARG A 293 1.42 -10.96 1.74
N PHE A 294 0.36 -10.62 2.49
CA PHE A 294 -0.13 -11.43 3.60
C PHE A 294 -1.33 -12.29 3.22
N ARG A 295 -1.90 -12.13 2.02
CA ARG A 295 -3.11 -12.85 1.59
C ARG A 295 -2.92 -14.37 1.58
N ILE A 296 -1.69 -14.85 1.43
CA ILE A 296 -1.36 -16.29 1.55
C ILE A 296 -1.76 -16.87 2.92
N LEU A 297 -1.83 -16.05 3.98
CA LEU A 297 -2.28 -16.46 5.31
C LEU A 297 -3.77 -16.77 5.39
N LEU A 298 -4.58 -16.28 4.44
CA LEU A 298 -6.03 -16.55 4.37
C LEU A 298 -6.36 -17.90 3.70
N THR A 299 -5.36 -18.57 3.10
CA THR A 299 -5.52 -19.92 2.56
C THR A 299 -5.65 -20.94 3.70
N ASP A 300 -6.26 -22.11 3.45
CA ASP A 300 -6.43 -23.13 4.50
C ASP A 300 -5.08 -23.62 5.05
N ARG A 301 -4.05 -23.63 4.20
CA ARG A 301 -2.66 -23.93 4.58
C ARG A 301 -2.05 -22.81 5.43
N GLY A 302 -2.27 -21.56 5.04
CA GLY A 302 -1.90 -20.38 5.83
C GLY A 302 -2.52 -20.39 7.22
N LEU A 303 -3.82 -20.65 7.32
CA LEU A 303 -4.53 -20.81 8.60
C LEU A 303 -3.97 -21.97 9.42
N SER A 304 -3.66 -23.11 8.79
CA SER A 304 -3.04 -24.25 9.48
C SER A 304 -1.65 -23.91 10.03
N ARG A 305 -0.87 -23.12 9.28
CA ARG A 305 0.44 -22.63 9.73
C ARG A 305 0.34 -21.59 10.84
N LEU A 306 -0.69 -20.74 10.81
CA LEU A 306 -1.02 -19.85 11.93
C LEU A 306 -1.34 -20.64 13.20
N VAL A 307 -2.03 -21.78 13.08
CA VAL A 307 -2.27 -22.69 14.21
C VAL A 307 -0.96 -23.33 14.68
N ALA A 308 -0.13 -23.83 13.76
CA ALA A 308 1.16 -24.44 14.10
C ALA A 308 2.12 -23.47 14.82
N LYS A 309 2.09 -22.18 14.45
CA LYS A 309 2.88 -21.12 15.11
C LYS A 309 2.18 -20.54 16.36
N GLY A 310 1.02 -21.04 16.74
CA GLY A 310 0.27 -20.60 17.93
C GLY A 310 -0.36 -19.21 17.81
N ILE A 311 -0.47 -18.64 16.60
CA ILE A 311 -1.19 -17.37 16.37
C ILE A 311 -2.70 -17.60 16.39
N LEU A 312 -3.17 -18.74 15.89
CA LEU A 312 -4.55 -19.20 15.99
C LEU A 312 -4.61 -20.45 16.84
N THR A 313 -5.72 -20.69 17.53
CA THR A 313 -6.01 -21.99 18.12
C THR A 313 -6.70 -22.89 17.10
N GLN A 314 -6.61 -24.21 17.30
CA GLN A 314 -7.28 -25.19 16.44
C GLN A 314 -8.81 -24.97 16.43
N ARG A 315 -9.40 -24.63 17.58
CA ARG A 315 -10.84 -24.33 17.71
C ARG A 315 -11.25 -23.08 16.95
N GLU A 316 -10.40 -22.05 16.94
CA GLU A 316 -10.67 -20.83 16.18
C GLU A 316 -10.62 -21.10 14.68
N LYS A 317 -9.62 -21.85 14.21
CA LYS A 317 -9.57 -22.28 12.81
C LYS A 317 -10.85 -23.03 12.43
N GLU A 318 -11.28 -24.01 13.22
CA GLU A 318 -12.53 -24.75 12.98
C GLU A 318 -13.75 -23.82 12.95
N SER A 319 -13.85 -22.87 13.87
CA SER A 319 -14.91 -21.86 13.87
C SER A 319 -14.90 -21.00 12.60
N LEU A 320 -13.72 -20.59 12.13
CA LEU A 320 -13.54 -19.84 10.89
C LEU A 320 -13.87 -20.68 9.65
N ASP A 321 -13.67 -21.99 9.68
CA ASP A 321 -13.95 -22.91 8.57
C ASP A 321 -15.43 -23.31 8.50
N LEU A 322 -16.12 -23.36 9.65
CA LEU A 322 -17.57 -23.61 9.72
C LEU A 322 -18.42 -22.49 9.08
N GLN A 323 -17.87 -21.27 8.95
CA GLN A 323 -18.56 -20.11 8.39
C GLN A 323 -18.50 -20.09 6.84
N LEU A 324 -19.11 -21.08 6.20
CA LEU A 324 -19.11 -21.26 4.73
C LEU A 324 -19.69 -20.07 3.94
N GLY A 325 -20.52 -19.23 4.58
CA GLY A 325 -21.15 -18.07 3.94
C GLY A 325 -20.30 -16.78 3.96
N VAL A 326 -19.20 -16.75 4.72
CA VAL A 326 -18.39 -15.53 4.89
C VAL A 326 -17.17 -15.60 3.97
N PRO A 327 -16.95 -14.59 3.11
CA PRO A 327 -15.74 -14.53 2.28
C PRO A 327 -14.48 -14.65 3.14
N ARG A 328 -13.46 -15.37 2.64
CA ARG A 328 -12.18 -15.55 3.36
C ARG A 328 -11.53 -14.22 3.78
N THR A 329 -11.69 -13.17 2.96
CA THR A 329 -11.22 -11.81 3.28
C THR A 329 -11.96 -11.14 4.44
N GLN A 330 -13.14 -11.62 4.81
CA GLN A 330 -13.96 -11.08 5.90
C GLN A 330 -13.95 -11.94 7.16
N LYS A 331 -13.28 -13.10 7.15
CA LYS A 331 -13.22 -14.03 8.28
C LYS A 331 -12.64 -13.42 9.56
N HIS A 332 -11.81 -12.38 9.46
CA HIS A 332 -11.27 -11.67 10.62
C HIS A 332 -12.37 -11.10 11.53
N TRP A 333 -13.52 -10.67 10.99
CA TRP A 333 -14.62 -10.13 11.79
C TRP A 333 -15.19 -11.11 12.81
N ILE A 334 -15.15 -12.41 12.52
CA ILE A 334 -15.62 -13.47 13.42
C ILE A 334 -14.79 -13.47 14.72
N LEU A 335 -13.48 -13.23 14.62
CA LEU A 335 -12.61 -13.15 15.81
C LEU A 335 -12.92 -11.91 16.65
N LEU A 336 -13.19 -10.77 16.01
CA LEU A 336 -13.57 -9.55 16.72
C LEU A 336 -14.92 -9.69 17.43
N GLU A 337 -15.87 -10.36 16.80
CA GLU A 337 -17.17 -10.69 17.41
C GLU A 337 -17.01 -11.67 18.58
N SER A 338 -16.16 -12.69 18.42
CA SER A 338 -15.78 -13.61 19.52
C SER A 338 -15.23 -12.85 20.73
N VAL A 339 -14.36 -11.87 20.52
CA VAL A 339 -13.85 -11.01 21.61
C VAL A 339 -14.98 -10.27 22.31
N ALA A 340 -15.90 -9.66 21.56
CA ALA A 340 -17.06 -8.97 22.14
C ALA A 340 -17.94 -9.91 22.98
N LEU A 341 -18.20 -11.12 22.48
CA LEU A 341 -18.98 -12.15 23.19
C LEU A 341 -18.29 -12.61 24.48
N LYS A 342 -16.97 -12.88 24.43
CA LYS A 342 -16.19 -13.26 25.62
C LYS A 342 -16.21 -12.17 26.69
N CYS A 343 -16.06 -10.90 26.30
CA CYS A 343 -16.20 -9.77 27.22
C CYS A 343 -17.56 -9.78 27.93
N LYS A 344 -18.65 -9.97 27.17
CA LYS A 344 -20.01 -10.04 27.73
C LYS A 344 -20.21 -11.24 28.67
N GLU A 345 -19.76 -12.43 28.28
CA GLU A 345 -19.89 -13.65 29.09
C GLU A 345 -19.12 -13.53 30.42
N SER A 346 -17.91 -12.98 30.36
CA SER A 346 -17.05 -12.78 31.54
C SER A 346 -17.64 -11.81 32.58
N GLN A 347 -18.53 -10.90 32.14
CA GLN A 347 -19.29 -10.00 33.01
C GLN A 347 -20.58 -10.66 33.54
N GLN A 348 -21.32 -11.39 32.69
CA GLN A 348 -22.61 -12.00 33.07
C GLN A 348 -22.53 -13.11 34.12
N GLN A 349 -21.37 -13.76 34.28
CA GLN A 349 -21.15 -14.78 35.32
C GLN A 349 -21.43 -14.25 36.75
N GLN A 350 -21.55 -12.92 36.93
CA GLN A 350 -21.91 -12.29 38.20
C GLN A 350 -23.40 -12.39 38.58
N GLY A 351 -24.33 -12.46 37.61
CA GLY A 351 -25.75 -12.16 37.83
C GLY A 351 -26.70 -13.36 37.96
N SER A 352 -26.37 -14.52 37.38
CA SER A 352 -27.34 -15.61 37.16
C SER A 352 -27.46 -16.63 38.32
N SER A 353 -26.77 -16.43 39.44
CA SER A 353 -26.74 -17.40 40.56
C SER A 353 -27.83 -17.23 41.63
N SER A 354 -28.83 -16.37 41.41
CA SER A 354 -29.79 -15.96 42.47
C SER A 354 -30.89 -16.97 42.83
N ARG A 355 -30.95 -18.17 42.20
CA ARG A 355 -32.02 -19.16 42.50
C ARG A 355 -31.58 -20.57 42.84
N SER A 356 -30.29 -20.90 42.80
CA SER A 356 -29.82 -22.22 43.24
C SER A 356 -29.49 -22.20 44.74
N ARG A 357 -30.35 -22.84 45.54
CA ARG A 357 -30.29 -22.93 47.01
C ARG A 357 -29.07 -23.68 47.57
N ARG A 358 -28.13 -24.13 46.74
CA ARG A 358 -26.90 -24.80 47.18
C ARG A 358 -25.72 -23.82 47.12
N PRO A 359 -24.92 -23.71 48.21
CA PRO A 359 -23.73 -22.87 48.25
C PRO A 359 -22.62 -23.48 47.38
N ARG A 360 -22.78 -23.44 46.06
CA ARG A 360 -21.64 -23.57 45.15
C ARG A 360 -20.80 -22.32 45.32
N ARG A 361 -19.51 -22.51 45.62
CA ARG A 361 -18.46 -21.47 45.64
C ARG A 361 -18.77 -20.46 44.54
N ARG A 362 -19.21 -19.25 44.91
CA ARG A 362 -19.44 -18.15 43.97
C ARG A 362 -18.11 -17.88 43.28
N ARG A 363 -17.96 -18.28 42.03
CA ARG A 363 -16.84 -17.83 41.20
C ARG A 363 -16.99 -16.32 41.08
N ARG A 364 -15.91 -15.58 41.37
CA ARG A 364 -15.90 -14.13 41.19
C ARG A 364 -16.02 -13.85 39.69
N ALA A 365 -16.69 -12.76 39.33
CA ALA A 365 -16.70 -12.31 37.94
C ALA A 365 -15.26 -12.04 37.50
N VAL A 366 -14.93 -12.45 36.28
CA VAL A 366 -13.58 -12.28 35.73
C VAL A 366 -13.33 -10.81 35.39
N LEU A 367 -14.37 -10.11 34.91
CA LEU A 367 -14.39 -8.66 34.78
C LEU A 367 -15.11 -8.02 35.97
N GLU A 368 -14.41 -7.14 36.68
CA GLU A 368 -14.92 -6.30 37.74
C GLU A 368 -15.22 -4.91 37.17
N GLY A 369 -16.46 -4.69 36.72
CA GLY A 369 -16.92 -3.41 36.20
C GLY A 369 -18.34 -3.09 36.62
N GLY A 370 -18.62 -1.80 36.86
CA GLY A 370 -19.97 -1.31 37.11
C GLY A 370 -20.81 -1.22 35.82
N ASN A 371 -22.04 -0.73 35.98
CA ASN A 371 -22.91 -0.39 34.85
C ASN A 371 -22.21 0.63 33.95
N GLY A 372 -21.88 0.26 32.71
CA GLY A 372 -21.18 1.11 31.75
C GLY A 372 -19.91 0.51 31.15
N LEU A 373 -19.28 -0.48 31.80
CA LEU A 373 -18.10 -1.16 31.22
C LEU A 373 -18.43 -1.86 29.90
N GLU A 374 -19.56 -2.56 29.83
CA GLU A 374 -20.05 -3.22 28.61
C GLU A 374 -20.20 -2.23 27.46
N GLN A 375 -20.86 -1.10 27.71
CA GLN A 375 -21.06 -0.05 26.71
C GLN A 375 -19.72 0.55 26.25
N CYS A 376 -18.79 0.78 27.18
CA CYS A 376 -17.46 1.28 26.87
C CYS A 376 -16.66 0.30 25.99
N LEU A 377 -16.66 -1.00 26.33
CA LEU A 377 -15.97 -2.02 25.54
C LEU A 377 -16.59 -2.17 24.14
N LEU A 378 -17.92 -2.21 24.05
CA LEU A 378 -18.62 -2.28 22.76
C LEU A 378 -18.33 -1.04 21.91
N ASP A 379 -18.31 0.15 22.49
CA ASP A 379 -17.97 1.38 21.77
C ASP A 379 -16.53 1.34 21.22
N LYS A 380 -15.56 0.86 22.01
CA LYS A 380 -14.18 0.67 21.55
C LYS A 380 -14.04 -0.36 20.42
N ILE A 381 -14.77 -1.48 20.51
CA ILE A 381 -14.79 -2.51 19.45
C ILE A 381 -15.45 -1.97 18.16
N CYS A 382 -16.57 -1.25 18.28
CA CYS A 382 -17.23 -0.59 17.15
C CYS A 382 -16.35 0.50 16.52
N SER A 383 -15.61 1.24 17.34
CA SER A 383 -14.62 2.22 16.88
C SER A 383 -13.49 1.56 16.08
N LEU A 384 -12.91 0.47 16.58
CA LEU A 384 -11.91 -0.34 15.86
C LEU A 384 -12.45 -0.82 14.51
N ARG A 385 -13.66 -1.39 14.49
CA ARG A 385 -14.33 -1.82 13.25
C ARG A 385 -14.50 -0.66 12.27
N THR A 386 -14.89 0.51 12.75
CA THR A 386 -15.06 1.70 11.92
C THR A 386 -13.73 2.12 11.29
N SER A 387 -12.63 2.11 12.04
CA SER A 387 -11.30 2.42 11.51
C SER A 387 -10.82 1.42 10.45
N CYS A 388 -11.08 0.13 10.65
CA CYS A 388 -10.81 -0.93 9.66
C CYS A 388 -11.62 -0.76 8.36
N ASN A 389 -12.88 -0.33 8.47
CA ASN A 389 -13.69 -0.01 7.29
C ASN A 389 -13.22 1.27 6.59
N ARG A 390 -12.78 2.28 7.36
CA ARG A 390 -12.26 3.53 6.79
C ARG A 390 -11.03 3.30 5.92
N ILE A 391 -10.07 2.49 6.37
CA ILE A 391 -8.90 2.16 5.55
C ILE A 391 -9.29 1.35 4.30
N THR A 392 -10.20 0.38 4.42
CA THR A 392 -10.70 -0.38 3.27
C THR A 392 -11.34 0.56 2.24
N ASN A 393 -12.21 1.47 2.70
CA ASN A 393 -12.86 2.46 1.84
C ASN A 393 -11.85 3.43 1.22
N GLN A 394 -10.82 3.83 1.96
CA GLN A 394 -9.77 4.71 1.47
C GLN A 394 -8.99 4.04 0.32
N ILE A 395 -8.59 2.77 0.50
CA ILE A 395 -7.88 1.98 -0.52
C ILE A 395 -8.75 1.76 -1.77
N VAL A 396 -10.01 1.39 -1.59
CA VAL A 396 -10.96 1.21 -2.71
C VAL A 396 -11.23 2.55 -3.41
N GLY A 397 -11.30 3.63 -2.65
CA GLY A 397 -11.45 5.00 -3.14
C GLY A 397 -10.16 5.64 -3.64
N ARG A 398 -9.16 4.83 -4.03
CA ARG A 398 -7.92 5.32 -4.65
C ARG A 398 -8.22 6.17 -5.89
N MET A 399 -7.26 7.01 -6.24
CA MET A 399 -7.39 8.00 -7.31
C MET A 399 -7.94 7.37 -8.61
N PRO A 400 -8.89 8.01 -9.31
CA PRO A 400 -9.52 7.43 -10.49
C PRO A 400 -8.49 7.08 -11.58
N LEU A 401 -8.63 5.87 -12.15
CA LEU A 401 -7.73 5.36 -13.20
C LEU A 401 -7.58 6.32 -14.38
N SER A 402 -8.67 6.98 -14.80
CA SER A 402 -8.65 7.95 -15.89
C SER A 402 -7.74 9.14 -15.62
N TYR A 403 -7.68 9.61 -14.37
CA TYR A 403 -6.81 10.72 -14.00
C TYR A 403 -5.34 10.27 -13.96
N VAL A 404 -5.07 9.08 -13.40
CA VAL A 404 -3.73 8.47 -13.42
C VAL A 404 -3.22 8.29 -14.86
N GLN A 405 -4.06 7.78 -15.76
CA GLN A 405 -3.75 7.63 -17.19
C GLN A 405 -3.49 8.98 -17.88
N PHE A 406 -4.30 10.00 -17.58
CA PHE A 406 -4.10 11.34 -18.12
C PHE A 406 -2.72 11.90 -17.75
N VAL A 407 -2.32 11.78 -16.48
CA VAL A 407 -0.99 12.24 -16.03
C VAL A 407 0.13 11.44 -16.69
N GLN A 408 -0.01 10.12 -16.82
CA GLN A 408 0.95 9.26 -17.53
C GLN A 408 1.14 9.71 -18.98
N ILE A 409 0.04 9.86 -19.73
CA ILE A 409 0.07 10.28 -21.14
C ILE A 409 0.71 11.66 -21.27
N LEU A 410 0.41 12.59 -20.36
CA LEU A 410 0.98 13.93 -20.36
C LEU A 410 2.51 13.89 -20.18
N VAL A 411 2.99 13.16 -19.17
CA VAL A 411 4.43 13.02 -18.88
C VAL A 411 5.16 12.29 -20.02
N ASP A 412 4.58 11.22 -20.54
CA ASP A 412 5.18 10.46 -21.65
C ASP A 412 5.23 11.27 -22.94
N SER A 413 4.18 12.02 -23.27
CA SER A 413 4.15 12.90 -24.44
C SER A 413 5.20 14.01 -24.31
N PHE A 414 5.34 14.60 -23.12
CA PHE A 414 6.34 15.61 -22.84
C PHE A 414 7.77 15.07 -23.03
N LEU A 415 8.08 13.89 -22.48
CA LEU A 415 9.41 13.28 -22.58
C LEU A 415 9.71 12.73 -23.98
N PHE A 416 8.70 12.23 -24.68
CA PHE A 416 8.84 11.76 -26.06
C PHE A 416 9.19 12.90 -27.02
N LEU A 417 8.63 14.09 -26.81
CA LEU A 417 8.90 15.27 -27.65
C LEU A 417 10.24 15.96 -27.33
N ALA A 418 10.82 15.73 -26.14
CA ALA A 418 12.06 16.37 -25.68
C ALA A 418 13.25 16.24 -26.67
N PRO A 419 13.61 15.06 -27.19
CA PRO A 419 14.75 14.95 -28.12
C PRO A 419 14.53 15.65 -29.46
N ILE A 420 13.27 15.74 -29.91
CA ILE A 420 12.90 16.39 -31.16
C ILE A 420 12.95 17.91 -30.98
N SER A 421 12.35 18.42 -29.90
CA SER A 421 12.25 19.85 -29.62
C SER A 421 13.60 20.49 -29.30
N GLN A 422 14.49 19.77 -28.63
CA GLN A 422 15.78 20.29 -28.18
C GLN A 422 16.91 20.10 -29.19
N TYR A 423 16.72 19.30 -30.24
CA TYR A 423 17.78 18.99 -31.20
C TYR A 423 18.37 20.23 -31.88
N LYS A 424 17.52 21.21 -32.23
CA LYS A 424 17.95 22.44 -32.93
C LYS A 424 18.94 23.26 -32.08
N GLU A 425 18.72 23.32 -30.78
CA GLU A 425 19.51 24.14 -29.85
C GLU A 425 20.69 23.36 -29.26
N LEU A 426 20.49 22.10 -28.87
CA LEU A 426 21.47 21.31 -28.11
C LEU A 426 22.21 20.25 -28.96
N GLY A 427 21.69 19.90 -30.14
CA GLY A 427 22.23 18.80 -30.95
C GLY A 427 22.24 17.48 -30.16
N ILE A 428 23.41 16.84 -30.07
CA ILE A 428 23.59 15.58 -29.32
C ILE A 428 23.39 15.74 -27.80
N TRP A 429 23.59 16.95 -27.26
CA TRP A 429 23.36 17.22 -25.84
C TRP A 429 21.88 17.13 -25.45
N ALA A 430 20.97 17.11 -26.43
CA ALA A 430 19.56 16.79 -26.21
C ALA A 430 19.36 15.40 -25.58
N VAL A 431 20.26 14.44 -25.85
CA VAL A 431 20.21 13.10 -25.22
C VAL A 431 20.44 13.20 -23.72
N LEU A 432 21.47 13.95 -23.32
CA LEU A 432 21.77 14.16 -21.91
C LEU A 432 20.64 14.94 -21.22
N SER A 433 20.12 15.99 -21.87
CA SER A 433 18.99 16.76 -21.35
C SER A 433 17.73 15.89 -21.19
N THR A 434 17.43 15.04 -22.18
CA THR A 434 16.32 14.07 -22.10
C THR A 434 16.52 13.10 -20.94
N GLY A 435 17.75 12.62 -20.70
CA GLY A 435 18.07 11.77 -19.56
C GLY A 435 17.79 12.46 -18.23
N ILE A 436 18.25 13.71 -18.06
CA ILE A 436 18.00 14.50 -16.85
C ILE A 436 16.48 14.71 -16.66
N LEU A 437 15.77 15.14 -17.69
CA LEU A 437 14.31 15.32 -17.64
C LEU A 437 13.58 14.00 -17.34
N ALA A 438 14.02 12.89 -17.89
CA ALA A 438 13.41 11.59 -17.64
C ALA A 438 13.54 11.18 -16.17
N ILE A 439 14.72 11.37 -15.55
CA ILE A 439 14.93 11.10 -14.12
C ILE A 439 13.95 11.92 -13.27
N PHE A 440 13.81 13.22 -13.55
CA PHE A 440 12.92 14.08 -12.76
C PHE A 440 11.44 13.77 -12.99
N TYR A 441 10.97 13.79 -14.23
CA TYR A 441 9.54 13.66 -14.51
C TYR A 441 9.03 12.22 -14.40
N SER A 442 9.79 11.23 -14.88
CA SER A 442 9.40 9.83 -14.71
C SER A 442 9.59 9.41 -13.25
N GLY A 443 10.67 9.84 -12.61
CA GLY A 443 10.93 9.51 -11.22
C GLY A 443 9.92 10.13 -10.24
N LEU A 444 9.47 11.37 -10.46
CA LEU A 444 8.38 11.96 -9.67
C LEU A 444 7.05 11.23 -9.90
N LEU A 445 6.79 10.79 -11.14
CA LEU A 445 5.60 10.01 -11.45
C LEU A 445 5.63 8.63 -10.79
N ASP A 446 6.77 7.93 -10.86
CA ASP A 446 6.98 6.64 -10.20
C ASP A 446 6.84 6.78 -8.66
N LEU A 447 7.36 7.87 -8.08
CA LEU A 447 7.17 8.18 -6.67
C LEU A 447 5.70 8.37 -6.30
N ALA A 448 4.91 9.04 -7.15
CA ALA A 448 3.47 9.17 -6.94
C ALA A 448 2.75 7.82 -7.03
N TYR A 449 3.19 6.91 -7.90
CA TYR A 449 2.66 5.54 -7.95
C TYR A 449 2.98 4.76 -6.68
N ASP A 450 4.18 4.91 -6.14
CA ASP A 450 4.56 4.30 -4.86
C ASP A 450 3.70 4.84 -3.70
N PHE A 451 3.35 6.13 -3.71
CA PHE A 451 2.44 6.70 -2.72
C PHE A 451 0.98 6.23 -2.88
N LEU A 452 0.54 5.94 -4.10
CA LEU A 452 -0.82 5.44 -4.36
C LEU A 452 -1.01 3.96 -3.97
N ASP A 453 0.07 3.20 -3.79
CA ASP A 453 0.06 1.82 -3.30
C ASP A 453 0.88 1.64 -2.00
N PRO A 454 0.42 2.21 -0.86
CA PRO A 454 1.14 2.15 0.41
C PRO A 454 1.26 0.73 1.00
N LEU A 455 0.43 -0.21 0.56
CA LEU A 455 0.35 -1.58 1.10
C LEU A 455 1.02 -2.64 0.20
N MET A 456 1.54 -2.26 -0.98
CA MET A 456 2.19 -3.17 -1.94
C MET A 456 1.26 -4.26 -2.49
N ASP A 457 0.12 -3.86 -3.04
CA ASP A 457 -0.80 -4.79 -3.69
C ASP A 457 -0.40 -5.13 -5.15
N ASP A 458 0.21 -4.18 -5.87
CA ASP A 458 0.33 -4.28 -7.33
C ASP A 458 1.74 -4.65 -7.83
N LYS A 459 2.79 -4.33 -7.06
CA LYS A 459 4.12 -4.86 -7.36
C LYS A 459 4.12 -6.33 -6.95
N GLU A 460 3.92 -7.18 -7.96
CA GLU A 460 4.25 -8.61 -7.91
C GLU A 460 5.52 -8.70 -7.06
N TYR A 461 5.42 -9.37 -5.92
CA TYR A 461 6.55 -9.62 -5.03
C TYR A 461 7.52 -10.41 -5.89
N LYS A 462 8.35 -9.68 -6.65
CA LYS A 462 9.46 -10.22 -7.42
C LYS A 462 10.32 -10.74 -6.33
N GLY A 463 10.07 -12.01 -6.00
CA GLY A 463 10.78 -12.72 -4.97
C GLY A 463 12.22 -12.41 -5.23
N SER A 464 12.84 -11.77 -4.24
CA SER A 464 14.25 -11.89 -3.92
C SER A 464 15.02 -12.48 -5.09
N GLY A 465 15.55 -11.62 -5.96
CA GLY A 465 16.55 -12.09 -6.93
C GLY A 465 17.75 -12.58 -6.13
N ASN A 466 17.73 -13.83 -5.66
CA ASN A 466 18.69 -14.56 -4.80
C ASN A 466 19.33 -13.85 -3.60
N ASN A 467 19.11 -12.55 -3.39
CA ASN A 467 19.90 -11.73 -2.47
C ASN A 467 19.05 -11.07 -1.38
N GLY A 468 17.75 -11.32 -1.27
CA GLY A 468 16.94 -10.97 -0.08
C GLY A 468 16.76 -9.47 0.24
N ASP A 469 17.45 -8.57 -0.47
CA ASP A 469 17.68 -7.19 -0.03
C ASP A 469 16.83 -6.12 -0.74
N ASP A 470 15.76 -6.50 -1.45
CA ASP A 470 14.87 -5.52 -2.09
C ASP A 470 13.95 -4.83 -1.05
N HIS A 471 14.57 -3.97 -0.24
CA HIS A 471 13.91 -2.98 0.57
C HIS A 471 13.43 -1.85 -0.33
N CYS A 472 12.11 -1.70 -0.44
CA CYS A 472 11.51 -0.47 -0.88
C CYS A 472 10.99 0.33 0.34
N ALA A 473 11.57 1.50 0.58
CA ALA A 473 11.48 2.30 1.79
C ALA A 473 10.18 3.12 1.90
N VAL A 474 9.34 3.12 0.86
CA VAL A 474 8.09 3.91 0.84
C VAL A 474 6.91 3.15 1.44
N TYR A 475 7.06 1.85 1.70
CA TYR A 475 5.96 1.01 2.15
C TYR A 475 5.90 0.87 3.66
N PHE A 476 4.70 0.63 4.17
CA PHE A 476 4.54 0.33 5.59
C PHE A 476 4.97 -1.10 5.86
N ASP A 477 5.94 -1.28 6.77
CA ASP A 477 6.18 -2.62 7.31
C ASP A 477 5.05 -2.99 8.28
N LEU A 478 3.98 -3.53 7.71
CA LEU A 478 2.81 -4.01 8.44
C LEU A 478 3.18 -5.10 9.47
N SER A 479 4.28 -5.82 9.26
CA SER A 479 4.76 -6.81 10.24
C SER A 479 5.24 -6.14 11.53
N VAL A 480 5.89 -4.98 11.44
CA VAL A 480 6.26 -4.17 12.61
C VAL A 480 4.99 -3.67 13.32
N LEU A 481 4.00 -3.24 12.55
CA LEU A 481 2.72 -2.74 13.09
C LEU A 481 1.98 -3.80 13.92
N ILE A 482 1.93 -5.03 13.43
CA ILE A 482 1.36 -6.19 14.15
C ILE A 482 2.17 -6.51 15.42
N ARG A 483 3.50 -6.47 15.33
CA ARG A 483 4.40 -6.74 16.46
C ARG A 483 4.31 -5.68 17.54
N GLU A 484 4.28 -4.41 17.18
CA GLU A 484 4.12 -3.30 18.12
C GLU A 484 2.78 -3.39 18.85
N SER A 485 1.70 -3.78 18.15
CA SER A 485 0.39 -4.04 18.78
C SER A 485 0.48 -5.18 19.80
N THR A 486 1.15 -6.28 19.44
CA THR A 486 1.33 -7.43 20.35
C THR A 486 2.19 -7.06 21.57
N ALA A 487 3.25 -6.28 21.36
CA ALA A 487 4.08 -5.78 22.44
C ALA A 487 3.31 -4.81 23.35
N ALA A 488 2.43 -3.95 22.79
CA ALA A 488 1.55 -3.09 23.55
C ALA A 488 0.63 -3.89 24.47
N ALA A 489 0.02 -4.96 23.96
CA ALA A 489 -0.80 -5.87 24.75
C ALA A 489 -0.10 -6.40 25.99
N HIS A 490 1.08 -6.99 25.81
CA HIS A 490 1.89 -7.50 26.91
C HIS A 490 2.30 -6.40 27.89
N ARG A 491 2.59 -5.18 27.41
CA ARG A 491 2.87 -4.05 28.29
C ARG A 491 1.68 -3.72 29.17
N TRP A 492 0.46 -3.71 28.64
CA TRP A 492 -0.74 -3.42 29.44
C TRP A 492 -1.05 -4.49 30.46
N ILE A 493 -0.93 -5.77 30.10
CA ILE A 493 -1.08 -6.89 31.03
C ILE A 493 -0.03 -6.79 32.15
N ASN A 494 1.24 -6.60 31.79
CA ASN A 494 2.34 -6.52 32.78
C ASN A 494 2.29 -5.25 33.64
N ALA A 495 1.80 -4.13 33.11
CA ALA A 495 1.59 -2.91 33.88
C ALA A 495 0.39 -3.05 34.81
N GLY A 496 -0.71 -3.61 34.32
CA GLY A 496 -1.92 -3.82 35.09
C GLY A 496 -1.78 -4.87 36.19
N SER A 497 -0.85 -5.82 36.05
CA SER A 497 -0.46 -6.77 37.11
C SER A 497 0.42 -6.13 38.19
N LYS A 498 0.90 -4.90 38.00
CA LYS A 498 1.72 -4.16 38.99
C LYS A 498 0.94 -3.03 39.67
N LEU A 499 -0.22 -2.66 39.14
CA LEU A 499 -1.08 -1.63 39.73
C LEU A 499 -1.69 -2.15 41.03
N GLY A 500 -1.08 -1.78 42.16
CA GLY A 500 -1.68 -1.86 43.49
C GLY A 500 -2.96 -1.03 43.53
N ARG A 501 -4.06 -1.60 44.02
CA ARG A 501 -5.29 -0.85 44.32
C ARG A 501 -5.26 -0.34 45.75
#